data_AF-A0A9P7AFV7-F1
#
_entry.id   AF-A0A9P7AFV7-F1
#
_cell.length_a   1.000
_cell.length_b   1.000
_cell.length_c   1.000
_cell.angle_alpha   90.00
_cell.angle_beta   90.00
_cell.angle_gamma   90.00
#
_symmetry.space_group_name_H-M   'P 1'
#
loop_
_entity.id
_entity.type
_entity.pdbx_description
1 polymer ?
#
loop_
_entity_poly.entity_id
_entity_poly.type
_entity_poly.pdbx_seq_one_letter_code
_entity_poly.pdbx_strand_id
1 'polypeptide(L)'
;EPECAPTDSLLISTFIAFAAGSYSNKTIANYVFGVHAWHILHGIHWVLNDEEIDALLKATKNLTPPLSKCKKRRPYTVEFICAIRDRLNLQLPLDSAVYSCLT
;
A
#
# COMPACT_ATOMS: atom_id res chain seq x y z
N GLU A 1 -22.03 14.12 -25.74
CA GLU A 1 -22.43 14.06 -24.32
C GLU A 1 -21.28 14.62 -23.52
N PRO A 2 -21.52 15.45 -22.48
CA PRO A 2 -20.44 15.94 -21.65
C PRO A 2 -19.77 14.73 -20.97
N GLU A 3 -18.46 14.59 -21.15
CA GLU A 3 -17.65 13.56 -20.48
C GLU A 3 -17.97 13.57 -19.00
N CYS A 4 -18.52 12.47 -18.47
CA CYS A 4 -18.52 12.18 -17.04
C CYS A 4 -17.07 11.93 -16.60
N ALA A 5 -16.26 12.98 -16.54
CA ALA A 5 -15.00 12.94 -15.79
C ALA A 5 -15.38 12.97 -14.30
N PRO A 6 -15.19 11.88 -13.54
CA PRO A 6 -15.96 11.65 -12.32
C PRO A 6 -15.41 12.38 -11.10
N THR A 7 -14.39 13.25 -11.22
CA THR A 7 -13.70 13.70 -10.01
C THR A 7 -13.05 15.08 -10.11
N ASP A 8 -13.67 16.04 -9.43
CA ASP A 8 -13.12 17.36 -9.14
C ASP A 8 -12.06 17.29 -8.02
N SER A 9 -11.11 18.22 -8.01
CA SER A 9 -10.02 18.26 -7.02
C SER A 9 -10.55 18.39 -5.60
N LEU A 10 -11.59 19.20 -5.40
CA LEU A 10 -12.25 19.33 -4.11
C LEU A 10 -12.85 18.00 -3.62
N LEU A 11 -13.38 17.18 -4.53
CA LEU A 11 -13.98 15.90 -4.18
C LEU A 11 -12.92 14.90 -3.69
N ILE A 12 -11.75 14.86 -4.32
CA ILE A 12 -10.63 14.02 -3.83
C ILE A 12 -10.08 14.56 -2.52
N SER A 13 -9.86 15.88 -2.41
CA SER A 13 -9.34 16.47 -1.18
C SER A 13 -10.27 16.21 0.02
N THR A 14 -11.57 16.37 -0.18
CA THR A 14 -12.59 16.07 0.85
C THR A 14 -12.69 14.58 1.16
N PHE A 15 -12.58 13.71 0.15
CA PHE A 15 -12.53 12.26 0.35
C PHE A 15 -11.30 11.83 1.17
N ILE A 16 -10.12 12.37 0.87
CA ILE A 16 -8.88 12.10 1.63
C ILE A 16 -9.05 12.55 3.07
N ALA A 17 -9.60 13.76 3.29
CA ALA A 17 -9.85 14.28 4.63
C ALA A 17 -10.87 13.44 5.41
N PHE A 18 -11.94 12.98 4.75
CA PHE A 18 -12.95 12.10 5.33
C PHE A 18 -12.36 10.72 5.73
N ALA A 19 -11.50 10.14 4.88
CA ALA A 19 -10.91 8.83 5.12
C ALA A 19 -9.75 8.88 6.14
N ALA A 20 -9.15 10.05 6.37
CA ALA A 20 -8.10 10.25 7.35
C ALA A 20 -8.59 9.89 8.77
N GLY A 21 -7.75 9.22 9.54
CA GLY A 21 -8.14 8.76 10.89
C GLY A 21 -8.84 7.40 10.92
N SER A 22 -9.59 7.04 9.87
CA SER A 22 -10.28 5.75 9.78
C SER A 22 -9.44 4.69 9.06
N TYR A 23 -8.67 5.08 8.06
CA TYR A 23 -7.88 4.17 7.23
C TYR A 23 -6.38 4.42 7.34
N SER A 24 -5.60 3.42 6.93
CA SER A 24 -4.15 3.59 6.80
C SER A 24 -3.82 4.56 5.67
N ASN A 25 -2.76 5.35 5.80
CA ASN A 25 -2.24 6.19 4.70
C ASN A 25 -2.09 5.40 3.38
N LYS A 26 -1.62 4.15 3.45
CA LYS A 26 -1.44 3.30 2.26
C LYS A 26 -2.78 2.97 1.59
N THR A 27 -3.81 2.71 2.38
CA THR A 27 -5.16 2.43 1.89
C THR A 27 -5.73 3.64 1.16
N ILE A 28 -5.63 4.83 1.76
CA ILE A 28 -6.14 6.08 1.17
C ILE A 28 -5.41 6.39 -0.14
N ALA A 29 -4.08 6.27 -0.15
CA ALA A 29 -3.27 6.45 -1.36
C ALA A 29 -3.69 5.48 -2.48
N ASN A 30 -3.92 4.19 -2.15
CA ASN A 30 -4.38 3.21 -3.12
C ASN A 30 -5.74 3.54 -3.74
N TYR A 31 -6.67 4.13 -2.97
CA TYR A 31 -7.94 4.59 -3.52
C TYR A 31 -7.73 5.70 -4.54
N VAL A 32 -6.93 6.71 -4.22
CA VAL A 32 -6.61 7.82 -5.13
C VAL A 32 -5.92 7.29 -6.40
N PHE A 33 -4.94 6.39 -6.27
CA PHE A 33 -4.29 5.76 -7.41
C PHE A 33 -5.24 4.90 -8.25
N GLY A 34 -6.25 4.28 -7.64
CA GLY A 34 -7.29 3.55 -8.35
C GLY A 34 -8.11 4.47 -9.26
N VAL A 35 -8.52 5.64 -8.73
CA VAL A 35 -9.22 6.66 -9.54
C VAL A 35 -8.31 7.18 -10.66
N HIS A 36 -7.05 7.48 -10.36
CA HIS A 36 -6.09 7.92 -11.38
C HIS A 36 -5.88 6.87 -12.49
N ALA A 37 -5.75 5.60 -12.11
CA ALA A 37 -5.61 4.50 -13.08
C ALA A 37 -6.85 4.35 -13.96
N TRP A 38 -8.05 4.57 -13.41
CA TRP A 38 -9.29 4.59 -14.18
C TRP A 38 -9.28 5.73 -15.21
N HIS A 39 -8.87 6.95 -14.83
CA HIS A 39 -8.72 8.06 -15.77
C HIS A 39 -7.75 7.72 -16.92
N ILE A 40 -6.58 7.15 -16.60
CA ILE A 40 -5.59 6.72 -17.61
C ILE A 40 -6.20 5.69 -18.57
N LEU A 41 -6.88 4.67 -18.04
CA LEU A 41 -7.48 3.59 -18.84
C LEU A 41 -8.52 4.12 -19.84
N HIS A 42 -9.27 5.14 -19.44
CA HIS A 42 -10.32 5.74 -20.25
C HIS A 42 -9.84 6.93 -21.09
N GLY A 43 -8.56 7.28 -21.04
CA GLY A 43 -8.00 8.42 -21.78
C GLY A 43 -8.53 9.79 -21.32
N ILE A 44 -9.12 9.84 -20.12
CA ILE A 44 -9.69 11.06 -19.54
C ILE A 44 -8.56 11.81 -18.83
N HIS A 45 -8.43 13.11 -19.12
CA HIS A 45 -7.37 13.91 -18.53
C HIS A 45 -7.52 13.99 -17.00
N TRP A 46 -6.41 13.79 -16.29
CA TRP A 46 -6.32 13.91 -14.84
C TRP A 46 -5.98 15.36 -14.47
N VAL A 47 -7.00 16.17 -14.17
CA VAL A 47 -6.84 17.60 -13.85
C VAL A 47 -6.88 17.78 -12.35
N LEU A 48 -5.84 17.31 -11.65
CA LEU A 48 -5.67 17.54 -10.21
C LEU A 48 -4.38 18.29 -9.93
N ASN A 49 -4.36 19.00 -8.80
CA ASN A 49 -3.14 19.55 -8.26
C ASN A 49 -2.37 18.46 -7.51
N ASP A 50 -1.41 17.82 -8.18
CA ASP A 50 -0.61 16.73 -7.60
C ASP A 50 0.12 17.15 -6.31
N GLU A 51 0.54 18.41 -6.20
CA GLU A 51 1.20 18.92 -4.98
C GLU A 51 0.23 18.97 -3.79
N GLU A 52 -1.00 19.40 -4.03
CA GLU A 52 -2.06 19.43 -3.01
C GLU A 52 -2.40 18.02 -2.55
N ILE A 53 -2.58 17.09 -3.49
CA ILE A 53 -2.90 15.69 -3.18
C ILE A 53 -1.76 15.03 -2.42
N ASP A 54 -0.50 15.23 -2.82
CA ASP A 54 0.65 14.67 -2.12
C ASP A 54 0.79 15.26 -0.70
N ALA A 55 0.53 16.57 -0.53
CA ALA A 55 0.50 17.20 0.79
C ALA A 55 -0.60 16.61 1.68
N LEU A 56 -1.81 16.42 1.16
CA LEU A 56 -2.92 15.81 1.88
C LEU A 56 -2.63 14.35 2.25
N LEU A 57 -2.12 13.55 1.32
CA LEU A 57 -1.71 12.17 1.58
C LEU A 57 -0.63 12.13 2.68
N LYS A 58 0.39 12.99 2.61
CA LYS A 58 1.40 13.12 3.68
C LYS A 58 0.76 13.45 5.03
N ALA A 59 -0.22 14.35 5.07
CA ALA A 59 -0.94 14.69 6.30
C ALA A 59 -1.70 13.49 6.89
N THR A 60 -2.25 12.60 6.06
CA THR A 60 -2.95 11.39 6.55
C THR A 60 -2.05 10.44 7.34
N LYS A 61 -0.72 10.48 7.14
CA LYS A 61 0.24 9.68 7.94
C LYS A 61 0.18 10.03 9.41
N ASN A 62 -0.03 11.30 9.73
CA ASN A 62 -0.10 11.80 11.11
C ASN A 62 -1.39 11.34 11.78
N LEU A 63 -2.49 11.30 11.02
CA LEU A 63 -3.81 10.88 11.48
C LEU A 63 -4.04 9.36 11.40
N THR A 64 -3.11 8.60 10.81
CA THR A 64 -3.25 7.15 10.63
C THR A 64 -3.49 6.45 11.98
N PRO A 65 -4.57 5.66 12.11
CA PRO A 65 -4.96 5.07 13.39
C PRO A 65 -3.88 4.10 13.89
N PRO A 66 -3.60 4.04 15.21
CA PRO A 66 -2.55 3.18 15.76
C PRO A 66 -2.71 1.70 15.40
N LEU A 67 -3.96 1.22 15.34
CA LEU A 67 -4.30 -0.16 14.96
C LEU A 67 -3.88 -0.51 13.53
N SER A 68 -3.81 0.48 12.63
CA SER A 68 -3.37 0.30 11.25
C SER A 68 -1.84 0.41 11.07
N LYS A 69 -1.11 0.85 12.10
CA LYS A 69 0.35 0.90 12.07
C LYS A 69 0.89 -0.48 12.35
N CYS A 70 1.43 -1.14 11.31
CA CYS A 70 2.08 -2.43 11.48
C CYS A 70 3.35 -2.27 12.33
N LYS A 71 3.45 -3.04 13.42
CA LYS A 71 4.67 -3.08 14.25
C LYS A 71 5.83 -3.60 13.40
N LYS A 72 7.03 -3.04 13.62
CA LYS A 72 8.25 -3.57 12.98
C LYS A 72 8.38 -5.05 13.33
N ARG A 73 8.49 -5.91 12.31
CA ARG A 73 8.74 -7.33 12.50
C ARG A 73 10.18 -7.51 12.98
N ARG A 74 10.44 -8.57 13.76
CA ARG A 74 11.82 -8.91 14.14
C ARG A 74 12.60 -9.28 12.89
N PRO A 75 13.88 -8.88 12.78
CA PRO A 75 14.72 -9.30 11.68
C PRO A 75 14.85 -10.83 11.68
N TYR A 76 15.04 -11.40 10.50
CA TYR A 76 15.32 -12.82 10.36
C TYR A 76 16.77 -13.06 10.80
N THR A 77 16.97 -13.82 11.88
CA THR A 77 18.29 -14.09 12.43
C THR A 77 18.78 -15.48 12.02
N VAL A 78 20.10 -15.71 12.15
CA VAL A 78 20.70 -17.01 11.83
C VAL A 78 20.10 -18.13 12.68
N GLU A 79 19.71 -17.84 13.93
CA GLU A 79 19.05 -18.81 14.80
C GLU A 79 17.68 -19.23 14.24
N PHE A 80 16.94 -18.31 13.62
CA PHE A 80 15.70 -18.66 12.91
C PHE A 80 15.98 -19.51 11.68
N ILE A 81 17.02 -19.20 10.90
CA ILE A 81 17.43 -20.00 9.73
C ILE A 81 17.76 -21.44 10.17
N CYS A 82 18.58 -21.59 11.22
CA CYS A 82 18.96 -22.89 11.77
C CYS A 82 17.75 -23.66 12.30
N ALA A 83 16.88 -23.00 13.07
CA ALA A 83 15.67 -23.63 13.60
C ALA A 83 14.70 -24.12 12.50
N ILE A 84 14.62 -23.41 11.37
CA ILE A 84 13.86 -23.88 10.21
C ILE A 84 14.57 -25.06 9.53
N ARG A 85 15.89 -24.97 9.31
CA ARG A 85 16.68 -26.06 8.71
C ARG A 85 16.48 -27.38 9.45
N ASP A 86 16.46 -27.35 10.77
CA ASP A 86 16.30 -28.54 11.62
C ASP A 86 14.96 -29.25 11.44
N ARG A 87 13.97 -28.59 10.81
CA ARG A 87 12.64 -29.13 10.50
C ARG A 87 12.48 -29.55 9.04
N LEU A 88 13.46 -29.26 8.18
CA LEU A 88 13.42 -29.55 6.75
C LEU A 88 14.26 -30.77 6.41
N ASN A 89 13.76 -31.64 5.54
CA ASN A 89 14.52 -32.74 5.00
C ASN A 89 15.14 -32.36 3.65
N LEU A 90 16.43 -32.01 3.64
CA LEU A 90 17.12 -31.56 2.42
C LEU A 90 17.26 -32.64 1.32
N GLN A 91 16.86 -33.89 1.59
CA GLN A 91 16.72 -34.93 0.56
C GLN A 91 15.42 -34.80 -0.23
N LEU A 92 14.43 -34.07 0.28
CA LEU A 92 13.22 -33.71 -0.44
C LEU A 92 13.48 -32.47 -1.30
N PRO A 93 13.24 -32.52 -2.62
CA PRO A 93 13.45 -31.38 -3.51
C PRO A 93 12.70 -30.11 -3.07
N LEU A 94 11.49 -30.27 -2.50
CA LEU A 94 10.69 -29.17 -1.98
C LEU A 94 11.38 -28.46 -0.81
N ASP A 95 11.78 -29.21 0.20
CA ASP A 95 12.41 -28.69 1.42
C ASP A 95 13.78 -28.05 1.11
N SER A 96 14.54 -28.66 0.19
CA SER A 96 15.79 -28.10 -0.31
C SER A 96 15.57 -26.76 -1.01
N ALA A 97 14.56 -26.68 -1.90
CA ALA A 97 14.22 -25.44 -2.59
C ALA A 97 13.80 -24.34 -1.60
N VAL A 98 12.92 -24.66 -0.64
CA VAL A 98 12.49 -23.72 0.42
C VAL A 98 13.68 -23.20 1.22
N TYR A 99 14.62 -24.09 1.61
CA TYR A 99 15.81 -23.67 2.35
C TYR A 99 16.74 -22.79 1.50
N SER A 100 16.90 -23.11 0.21
CA SER A 100 17.75 -22.32 -0.69
C SER A 100 17.24 -20.90 -0.95
N CYS A 101 15.92 -20.67 -0.90
CA CYS A 101 15.35 -19.32 -1.02
C CYS A 101 15.47 -18.48 0.26
N LEU A 102 15.81 -19.13 1.38
CA LEU A 102 15.86 -18.53 2.71
C LEU A 102 17.27 -18.09 3.10
N THR A 103 18.29 -18.67 2.47
CA THR A 103 19.72 -18.32 2.58
C THR A 103 20.14 -17.45 1.41
#